data_AF-A0A496T3F8-F1
#
_entry.id   AF-A0A496T3F8-F1
#
_cell.length_a   1.000
_cell.length_b   1.000
_cell.length_c   1.000
_cell.angle_alpha   90.00
_cell.angle_beta   90.00
_cell.angle_gamma   90.00
#
_symmetry.space_group_name_H-M   'P 1'
#
loop_
_entity.id
_entity.type
_entity.pdbx_description
1 polymer ?
#
loop_
_entity_poly.entity_id
_entity_poly.type
_entity_poly.pdbx_seq_one_letter_code
_entity_poly.pdbx_strand_id
1 'polypeptide(L)'
;MGSGGGFFDYNNDGYLDIYLVNGADLPGMKSEVPPTNKLYRNNGDGTFTDVTLEAGVGDTTYGMGCVAGDYDNDGDEDLYVTNFGANKLYRNNGDGTFTDVTLEAGVGDTLWSYAAIFFDYDNDGDLDLFSENYLDYSIAKDKKCYVLTFRDYCSPFEYDGQPNNLYRNNGDGTFTNVTKEAGLYTLKGKGMGAIAVDFDNDGDIDLYVTNDRVPGFLYLNNG
;
A
#
# COMPACT_ATOMS: atom_id res chain seq x y z
N MET A 1 1.09 3.97 -14.75
CA MET A 1 0.90 2.68 -14.06
C MET A 1 -0.56 2.57 -13.65
N GLY A 2 -1.08 1.36 -13.47
CA GLY A 2 -2.49 1.12 -13.11
C GLY A 2 -2.64 0.79 -11.63
N SER A 3 -3.83 1.02 -11.10
CA SER A 3 -4.20 0.71 -9.71
C SER A 3 -4.54 -0.77 -9.54
N GLY A 4 -4.33 -1.29 -8.32
CA GLY A 4 -4.64 -2.67 -7.93
C GLY A 4 -5.99 -2.86 -7.26
N GLY A 5 -6.16 -3.99 -6.60
CA GLY A 5 -7.32 -4.32 -5.78
C GLY A 5 -7.04 -5.54 -4.91
N GLY A 6 -7.90 -5.77 -3.92
CA GLY A 6 -7.75 -6.84 -2.94
C GLY A 6 -9.07 -7.54 -2.65
N PHE A 7 -8.96 -8.76 -2.12
CA PHE A 7 -10.07 -9.53 -1.58
C PHE A 7 -9.86 -9.70 -0.08
N PHE A 8 -10.89 -9.44 0.72
CA PHE A 8 -10.88 -9.56 2.17
C PHE A 8 -12.35 -9.63 2.66
N ASP A 9 -12.62 -10.16 3.85
CA ASP A 9 -13.98 -10.31 4.40
C ASP A 9 -14.25 -9.13 5.35
N TYR A 10 -14.78 -8.02 4.83
CA TYR A 10 -14.78 -6.76 5.59
C TYR A 10 -15.80 -6.74 6.73
N ASN A 11 -16.80 -7.63 6.67
CA ASN A 11 -17.91 -7.69 7.62
C ASN A 11 -18.02 -9.04 8.34
N ASN A 12 -17.01 -9.90 8.21
CA ASN A 12 -16.91 -11.20 8.86
C ASN A 12 -18.12 -12.12 8.57
N ASP A 13 -18.69 -12.04 7.36
CA ASP A 13 -19.85 -12.83 6.95
C ASP A 13 -19.48 -14.17 6.27
N GLY A 14 -18.19 -14.41 6.08
CA GLY A 14 -17.62 -15.62 5.47
C GLY A 14 -17.49 -15.55 3.95
N TYR A 15 -17.83 -14.42 3.32
CA TYR A 15 -17.65 -14.20 1.89
C TYR A 15 -16.60 -13.14 1.62
N LEU A 16 -15.59 -13.47 0.82
CA LEU A 16 -14.61 -12.47 0.38
C LEU A 16 -15.28 -11.37 -0.47
N ASP A 17 -15.07 -10.14 -0.06
CA ASP A 17 -15.48 -8.92 -0.72
C ASP A 17 -14.38 -8.40 -1.66
N ILE A 18 -14.65 -7.31 -2.38
CA ILE A 18 -13.70 -6.73 -3.33
C ILE A 18 -13.48 -5.26 -3.02
N TYR A 19 -12.23 -4.89 -2.83
CA TYR A 19 -11.81 -3.48 -2.86
C TYR A 19 -11.00 -3.19 -4.11
N LEU A 20 -11.45 -2.21 -4.90
CA LEU A 20 -10.80 -1.75 -6.11
C LEU A 20 -10.21 -0.36 -5.88
N VAL A 21 -8.90 -0.25 -6.07
CA VAL A 21 -8.17 1.02 -6.01
C VAL A 21 -8.31 1.72 -7.37
N ASN A 22 -8.44 3.03 -7.34
CA ASN A 22 -8.64 3.86 -8.51
C ASN A 22 -7.57 4.95 -8.61
N GLY A 23 -7.46 5.56 -9.79
CA GLY A 23 -6.64 6.75 -9.97
C GLY A 23 -7.34 8.00 -9.42
N ALA A 24 -6.78 9.16 -9.73
CA ALA A 24 -7.41 10.45 -9.47
C ALA A 24 -7.13 11.42 -10.63
N ASP A 25 -7.89 12.50 -10.69
CA ASP A 25 -7.58 13.60 -11.60
C ASP A 25 -6.20 14.20 -11.26
N LEU A 26 -5.34 14.32 -12.26
CA LEU A 26 -4.09 15.07 -12.13
C LEU A 26 -4.37 16.58 -12.18
N PRO A 27 -3.47 17.45 -11.68
CA PRO A 27 -3.62 18.89 -11.76
C PRO A 27 -3.94 19.39 -13.17
N GLY A 28 -5.05 20.12 -13.29
CA GLY A 28 -5.55 20.63 -14.57
C GLY A 28 -6.49 19.67 -15.32
N MET A 29 -6.70 18.45 -14.81
CA MET A 29 -7.73 17.53 -15.26
C MET A 29 -8.96 17.62 -14.35
N LYS A 30 -10.13 17.30 -14.92
CA LYS A 30 -11.39 17.23 -14.18
C LYS A 30 -12.30 16.22 -14.85
N SER A 31 -12.54 15.11 -14.18
CA SER A 31 -13.51 14.11 -14.57
C SER A 31 -14.93 14.59 -14.27
N GLU A 32 -15.90 14.15 -15.07
CA GLU A 32 -17.32 14.45 -14.82
C GLU A 32 -17.79 13.80 -13.52
N VAL A 33 -17.36 12.57 -13.29
CA VAL A 33 -17.48 11.84 -12.03
C VAL A 33 -16.07 11.59 -11.50
N PRO A 34 -15.69 12.15 -10.35
CA PRO A 34 -14.38 11.92 -9.77
C PRO A 34 -14.12 10.41 -9.58
N PRO A 35 -12.96 9.90 -10.01
CA PRO A 35 -12.52 8.57 -9.64
C PRO A 35 -12.48 8.42 -8.12
N THR A 36 -12.92 7.27 -7.63
CA THR A 36 -12.90 6.92 -6.22
C THR A 36 -12.66 5.42 -6.11
N ASN A 37 -11.98 5.00 -5.05
CA ASN A 37 -11.87 3.59 -4.69
C ASN A 37 -13.26 3.01 -4.40
N LYS A 38 -13.40 1.70 -4.55
CA LYS A 38 -14.69 1.03 -4.44
C LYS A 38 -14.60 -0.20 -3.55
N LEU A 39 -15.49 -0.31 -2.58
CA LEU A 39 -15.75 -1.53 -1.82
C LEU A 39 -17.06 -2.15 -2.28
N TYR A 40 -16.99 -3.42 -2.65
CA TYR A 40 -18.11 -4.22 -3.11
C TYR A 40 -18.33 -5.41 -2.18
N ARG A 41 -19.44 -5.41 -1.45
CA ARG A 41 -19.85 -6.54 -0.63
C ARG A 41 -20.30 -7.71 -1.51
N ASN A 42 -19.79 -8.90 -1.26
CA ASN A 42 -20.23 -10.13 -1.86
C ASN A 42 -21.57 -10.58 -1.25
N ASN A 43 -22.60 -10.74 -2.07
CA ASN A 43 -23.93 -11.13 -1.57
C ASN A 43 -24.09 -12.66 -1.41
N GLY A 44 -23.04 -13.46 -1.65
CA GLY A 44 -23.05 -14.92 -1.53
C GLY A 44 -23.73 -15.67 -2.69
N ASP A 45 -24.26 -14.94 -3.68
CA ASP A 45 -24.99 -15.47 -4.84
C ASP A 45 -24.32 -15.17 -6.18
N GLY A 46 -23.05 -14.75 -6.14
CA GLY A 46 -22.28 -14.32 -7.31
C GLY A 46 -22.55 -12.88 -7.75
N THR A 47 -23.34 -12.12 -6.98
CA THR A 47 -23.54 -10.68 -7.17
C THR A 47 -22.83 -9.88 -6.09
N PHE A 48 -22.64 -8.58 -6.37
CA PHE A 48 -21.95 -7.66 -5.49
C PHE A 48 -22.74 -6.36 -5.29
N THR A 49 -22.64 -5.79 -4.10
CA THR A 49 -23.27 -4.50 -3.73
C THR A 49 -22.19 -3.46 -3.46
N ASP A 50 -22.24 -2.31 -4.14
CA ASP A 50 -21.34 -1.18 -3.81
C ASP A 50 -21.73 -0.61 -2.43
N VAL A 51 -20.85 -0.76 -1.46
CA VAL A 51 -21.00 -0.29 -0.07
C VAL A 51 -20.01 0.82 0.27
N THR A 52 -19.30 1.36 -0.72
CA THR A 52 -18.18 2.31 -0.54
C THR A 52 -18.52 3.49 0.36
N LEU A 53 -19.69 4.11 0.14
CA LEU A 53 -20.13 5.29 0.91
C LEU A 53 -20.52 4.93 2.34
N GLU A 54 -21.18 3.78 2.53
CA GLU A 54 -21.60 3.28 3.84
C GLU A 54 -20.39 2.90 4.68
N ALA A 55 -19.42 2.19 4.06
CA ALA A 55 -18.20 1.75 4.72
C ALA A 55 -17.18 2.88 4.97
N GLY A 56 -17.24 3.99 4.23
CA GLY A 56 -16.36 5.15 4.44
C GLY A 56 -14.96 5.03 3.82
N VAL A 57 -14.75 4.11 2.89
CA VAL A 57 -13.43 3.79 2.28
C VAL A 57 -13.27 4.31 0.84
N GLY A 58 -14.03 5.34 0.46
CA GLY A 58 -14.00 5.93 -0.89
C GLY A 58 -12.85 6.91 -1.11
N ASP A 59 -11.58 6.51 -0.91
CA ASP A 59 -10.42 7.38 -1.19
C ASP A 59 -10.48 7.91 -2.64
N THR A 60 -10.14 9.19 -2.80
CA THR A 60 -10.09 9.89 -4.10
C THR A 60 -8.66 10.32 -4.46
N THR A 61 -7.67 9.86 -3.70
CA THR A 61 -6.25 10.03 -4.01
C THR A 61 -5.86 9.10 -5.17
N TYR A 62 -4.75 9.40 -5.85
CA TYR A 62 -4.28 8.57 -6.95
C TYR A 62 -3.68 7.27 -6.43
N GLY A 63 -4.52 6.25 -6.26
CA GLY A 63 -4.16 4.98 -5.64
C GLY A 63 -3.36 4.03 -6.53
N MET A 64 -2.53 3.21 -5.88
CA MET A 64 -1.63 2.24 -6.51
C MET A 64 -1.99 0.81 -6.12
N GLY A 65 -2.15 0.54 -4.83
CA GLY A 65 -2.45 -0.79 -4.30
C GLY A 65 -3.13 -0.73 -2.94
N CYS A 66 -3.46 -1.90 -2.42
CA CYS A 66 -4.03 -2.06 -1.09
C CYS A 66 -3.62 -3.41 -0.50
N VAL A 67 -3.66 -3.49 0.83
CA VAL A 67 -3.50 -4.73 1.59
C VAL A 67 -4.46 -4.70 2.77
N ALA A 68 -5.03 -5.85 3.11
CA ALA A 68 -5.87 -6.02 4.28
C ALA A 68 -5.14 -6.85 5.34
N GLY A 69 -5.40 -6.58 6.61
CA GLY A 69 -4.84 -7.28 7.75
C GLY A 69 -5.34 -6.68 9.06
N ASP A 70 -5.64 -7.51 10.04
CA ASP A 70 -6.06 -7.14 11.39
C ASP A 70 -4.83 -6.62 12.17
N TYR A 71 -4.55 -5.32 12.08
CA TYR A 71 -3.31 -4.77 12.64
C TYR A 71 -3.42 -4.47 14.14
N ASP A 72 -4.63 -4.32 14.67
CA ASP A 72 -4.86 -4.06 16.09
C ASP A 72 -5.38 -5.27 16.87
N ASN A 73 -5.39 -6.44 16.23
CA ASN A 73 -5.72 -7.75 16.81
C ASN A 73 -7.15 -7.78 17.40
N ASP A 74 -8.09 -7.06 16.78
CA ASP A 74 -9.48 -6.95 17.22
C ASP A 74 -10.42 -7.99 16.57
N GLY A 75 -9.93 -8.70 15.55
CA GLY A 75 -10.63 -9.74 14.81
C GLY A 75 -11.32 -9.27 13.53
N ASP A 76 -11.23 -7.98 13.18
CA ASP A 76 -11.77 -7.40 11.97
C ASP A 76 -10.62 -6.95 11.03
N GLU A 77 -10.65 -7.36 9.75
CA GLU A 77 -9.57 -6.99 8.83
C GLU A 77 -9.59 -5.49 8.51
N ASP A 78 -8.46 -4.80 8.77
CA ASP A 78 -8.24 -3.40 8.41
C ASP A 78 -7.71 -3.25 6.99
N LEU A 79 -7.69 -2.01 6.47
CA LEU A 79 -7.32 -1.75 5.08
C LEU A 79 -6.26 -0.64 4.97
N TYR A 80 -5.10 -0.98 4.42
CA TYR A 80 -4.08 -0.01 4.04
C TYR A 80 -4.07 0.21 2.53
N VAL A 81 -3.99 1.48 2.09
CA VAL A 81 -3.99 1.91 0.68
C VAL A 81 -2.74 2.71 0.38
N THR A 82 -2.01 2.29 -0.66
CA THR A 82 -0.84 3.01 -1.17
C THR A 82 -1.23 3.99 -2.28
N ASN A 83 -0.60 5.16 -2.28
CA ASN A 83 -0.95 6.26 -3.16
C ASN A 83 0.27 6.88 -3.85
N PHE A 84 0.06 7.54 -4.99
CA PHE A 84 0.91 8.64 -5.43
C PHE A 84 0.51 9.89 -4.63
N GLY A 85 1.09 10.01 -3.44
CA GLY A 85 0.68 10.96 -2.41
C GLY A 85 0.50 10.25 -1.07
N ALA A 86 -0.24 10.88 -0.15
CA ALA A 86 -0.44 10.32 1.19
C ALA A 86 -1.13 8.95 1.15
N ASN A 87 -0.51 7.92 1.72
CA ASN A 87 -1.13 6.62 1.96
C ASN A 87 -2.26 6.73 2.99
N LYS A 88 -3.09 5.69 3.08
CA LYS A 88 -4.24 5.62 4.00
C LYS A 88 -4.25 4.34 4.80
N LEU A 89 -4.53 4.43 6.10
CA LEU A 89 -4.90 3.31 6.95
C LEU A 89 -6.34 3.51 7.44
N TYR A 90 -7.19 2.55 7.13
CA TYR A 90 -8.59 2.48 7.54
C TYR A 90 -8.73 1.36 8.56
N ARG A 91 -9.01 1.73 9.82
CA ARG A 91 -9.35 0.75 10.85
C ARG A 91 -10.81 0.31 10.68
N ASN A 92 -11.07 -0.98 10.66
CA ASN A 92 -12.42 -1.54 10.68
C ASN A 92 -13.06 -1.28 12.06
N ASN A 93 -14.35 -0.92 12.10
CA ASN A 93 -15.04 -0.66 13.36
C ASN A 93 -15.86 -1.87 13.85
N GLY A 94 -15.80 -3.00 13.14
CA GLY A 94 -16.56 -4.23 13.42
C GLY A 94 -18.07 -4.14 13.14
N ASP A 95 -18.53 -3.04 12.54
CA ASP A 95 -19.92 -2.80 12.17
C ASP A 95 -20.11 -2.60 10.65
N GLY A 96 -19.10 -2.96 9.86
CA GLY A 96 -19.06 -2.78 8.41
C GLY A 96 -18.67 -1.37 7.97
N THR A 97 -18.22 -0.52 8.89
CA THR A 97 -17.68 0.82 8.61
C THR A 97 -16.20 0.92 9.00
N PHE A 98 -15.52 1.90 8.43
CA PHE A 98 -14.10 2.15 8.68
C PHE A 98 -13.84 3.58 9.17
N THR A 99 -12.77 3.73 9.94
CA THR A 99 -12.22 5.02 10.37
C THR A 99 -10.84 5.25 9.74
N ASP A 100 -10.64 6.38 9.06
CA ASP A 100 -9.30 6.80 8.60
C ASP A 100 -8.45 7.21 9.82
N VAL A 101 -7.54 6.32 10.23
CA VAL A 101 -6.62 6.49 11.37
C VAL A 101 -5.21 6.86 10.92
N THR A 102 -4.99 7.16 9.64
CA THR A 102 -3.66 7.37 9.04
C THR A 102 -2.75 8.31 9.84
N LEU A 103 -3.29 9.43 10.32
CA LEU A 103 -2.54 10.43 11.07
C LEU A 103 -2.23 9.98 12.50
N GLU A 104 -3.18 9.30 13.14
CA GLU A 104 -3.03 8.76 14.49
C GLU A 104 -2.01 7.62 14.51
N ALA A 105 -2.12 6.71 13.52
CA ALA A 105 -1.24 5.56 13.36
C ALA A 105 0.18 5.92 12.90
N GLY A 106 0.37 7.07 12.23
CA GLY A 106 1.69 7.56 11.80
C GLY A 106 2.22 6.94 10.50
N VAL A 107 1.35 6.36 9.67
CA VAL A 107 1.71 5.58 8.46
C VAL A 107 1.41 6.29 7.14
N GLY A 108 1.05 7.58 7.17
CA GLY A 108 0.72 8.38 5.99
C GLY A 108 1.93 8.88 5.18
N ASP A 109 2.82 7.98 4.71
CA ASP A 109 3.90 8.40 3.80
C ASP A 109 3.31 9.11 2.57
N THR A 110 4.01 10.16 2.12
CA THR A 110 3.58 11.04 1.02
C THR A 110 4.41 10.85 -0.24
N LEU A 111 5.41 9.97 -0.20
CA LEU A 111 6.14 9.53 -1.38
C LEU A 111 5.22 8.75 -2.32
N TRP A 112 5.75 8.35 -3.48
CA TRP A 112 5.01 7.49 -4.39
C TRP A 112 5.11 6.03 -3.93
N SER A 113 4.15 5.59 -3.12
CA SER A 113 4.08 4.21 -2.67
C SER A 113 3.36 3.30 -3.69
N TYR A 114 3.75 2.04 -3.78
CA TYR A 114 3.19 1.10 -4.77
C TYR A 114 2.57 -0.15 -4.13
N ALA A 115 3.36 -1.06 -3.59
CA ALA A 115 2.86 -2.24 -2.85
C ALA A 115 3.05 -2.05 -1.35
N ALA A 116 2.26 -2.77 -0.56
CA ALA A 116 2.43 -2.88 0.88
C ALA A 116 2.07 -4.29 1.34
N ILE A 117 2.63 -4.72 2.47
CA ILE A 117 2.32 -5.99 3.12
C ILE A 117 2.26 -5.79 4.63
N PHE A 118 1.33 -6.49 5.27
CA PHE A 118 1.33 -6.71 6.71
C PHE A 118 2.05 -8.02 7.02
N PHE A 119 2.93 -8.02 8.03
CA PHE A 119 3.62 -9.19 8.54
C PHE A 119 4.25 -8.86 9.89
N ASP A 120 4.43 -9.84 10.75
CA ASP A 120 5.13 -9.71 12.03
C ASP A 120 6.64 -9.81 11.78
N TYR A 121 7.36 -8.67 11.75
CA TYR A 121 8.81 -8.66 11.42
C TYR A 121 9.69 -8.92 12.64
N ASP A 122 9.22 -8.66 13.86
CA ASP A 122 9.99 -8.87 15.10
C ASP A 122 9.44 -9.98 16.02
N ASN A 123 8.51 -10.78 15.50
CA ASN A 123 7.93 -11.96 16.15
C ASN A 123 7.22 -11.64 17.48
N ASP A 124 6.62 -10.45 17.59
CA ASP A 124 5.92 -9.99 18.81
C ASP A 124 4.41 -10.29 18.82
N GLY A 125 3.88 -10.75 17.68
CA GLY A 125 2.47 -11.11 17.49
C GLY A 125 1.58 -9.98 16.98
N ASP A 126 2.10 -8.78 16.81
CA ASP A 126 1.39 -7.66 16.19
C ASP A 126 1.81 -7.52 14.72
N LEU A 127 0.85 -7.30 13.81
CA LEU A 127 1.19 -7.12 12.40
C LEU A 127 1.85 -5.77 12.18
N ASP A 128 3.11 -5.80 11.72
CA ASP A 128 3.84 -4.64 11.24
C ASP A 128 3.52 -4.33 9.78
N LEU A 129 3.91 -3.13 9.34
CA LEU A 129 3.59 -2.65 8.00
C LEU A 129 4.86 -2.32 7.21
N PHE A 130 5.02 -2.97 6.06
CA PHE A 130 5.98 -2.55 5.05
C PHE A 130 5.28 -1.93 3.85
N SER A 131 5.81 -0.79 3.39
CA SER A 131 5.30 -0.06 2.21
C SER A 131 6.44 0.26 1.27
N GLU A 132 6.32 -0.15 0.02
CA GLU A 132 7.29 0.11 -1.02
C GLU A 132 7.10 1.49 -1.64
N ASN A 133 8.22 2.15 -1.95
CA ASN A 133 8.23 3.38 -2.71
C ASN A 133 8.90 3.19 -4.08
N TYR A 134 8.36 3.87 -5.08
CA TYR A 134 8.75 3.70 -6.46
C TYR A 134 9.85 4.68 -6.89
N LEU A 135 9.49 5.83 -7.45
CA LEU A 135 10.44 6.79 -8.03
C LEU A 135 10.41 8.13 -7.29
N ASP A 136 11.54 8.85 -7.28
CA ASP A 136 11.57 10.29 -7.01
C ASP A 136 10.97 11.06 -8.19
N TYR A 137 9.66 10.94 -8.33
CA TYR A 137 8.87 11.60 -9.34
C TYR A 137 7.88 12.56 -8.69
N SER A 138 7.68 13.69 -9.36
CA SER A 138 6.52 14.53 -9.15
C SER A 138 6.13 15.16 -10.49
N ILE A 139 4.89 15.63 -10.59
CA ILE A 139 4.40 16.28 -11.80
C ILE A 139 5.25 17.50 -12.17
N ALA A 140 5.76 18.23 -11.17
CA ALA A 140 6.67 19.35 -11.37
C ALA A 140 8.06 18.92 -11.85
N LYS A 141 8.50 17.69 -11.53
CA LYS A 141 9.77 17.10 -11.96
C LYS A 141 9.63 16.30 -13.27
N ASP A 142 8.47 16.27 -13.91
CA ASP A 142 8.23 15.49 -15.12
C ASP A 142 9.25 15.83 -16.22
N LYS A 143 9.98 14.81 -16.67
CA LYS A 143 10.99 14.94 -17.72
C LYS A 143 10.38 14.77 -19.10
N LYS A 144 10.98 15.47 -20.07
CA LYS A 144 10.62 15.34 -21.49
C LYS A 144 11.46 14.28 -22.19
N CYS A 145 10.88 13.10 -22.38
CA CYS A 145 11.46 11.97 -23.09
C CYS A 145 10.81 11.78 -24.46
N TYR A 146 11.57 11.22 -25.39
CA TYR A 146 11.18 11.07 -26.78
C TYR A 146 11.64 9.71 -27.31
N VAL A 147 10.78 9.08 -28.10
CA VAL A 147 11.16 7.96 -28.97
C VAL A 147 11.25 8.52 -30.38
N LEU A 148 12.47 8.54 -30.93
CA LEU A 148 12.81 9.29 -32.14
C LEU A 148 12.43 10.78 -31.99
N THR A 149 11.38 11.23 -32.67
CA THR A 149 10.87 12.60 -32.63
C THR A 149 9.54 12.75 -31.90
N PHE A 150 8.95 11.65 -31.42
CA PHE A 150 7.64 11.66 -30.76
C PHE A 150 7.80 11.77 -29.24
N ARG A 151 6.99 12.63 -28.62
CA ARG A 151 6.91 12.72 -27.16
C ARG A 151 6.40 11.40 -26.61
N ASP A 152 7.16 10.83 -25.69
CA ASP A 152 6.80 9.61 -24.96
C ASP A 152 6.94 9.83 -23.45
N TYR A 153 6.45 8.90 -22.64
CA TYR A 153 6.74 8.89 -21.21
C TYR A 153 8.21 8.49 -20.96
N CYS A 154 8.76 8.95 -19.85
CA CYS A 154 10.14 8.63 -19.49
C CYS A 154 10.25 7.21 -18.93
N SER A 155 11.31 6.53 -19.34
CA SER A 155 11.70 5.26 -18.72
C SER A 155 11.96 5.45 -17.22
N PRO A 156 11.69 4.45 -16.37
CA PRO A 156 12.04 4.49 -14.96
C PRO A 156 13.52 4.82 -14.72
N PHE A 157 14.43 4.50 -15.65
CA PHE A 157 15.86 4.87 -15.58
C PHE A 157 16.11 6.37 -15.46
N GLU A 158 15.17 7.20 -15.91
CA GLU A 158 15.29 8.65 -15.85
C GLU A 158 15.05 9.21 -14.44
N TYR A 159 14.56 8.41 -13.51
CA TYR A 159 14.30 8.82 -12.14
C TYR A 159 15.06 7.94 -11.15
N ASP A 160 15.45 8.55 -10.03
CA ASP A 160 16.05 7.83 -8.92
C ASP A 160 14.98 7.05 -8.17
N GLY A 161 15.41 5.95 -7.54
CA GLY A 161 14.57 5.20 -6.62
C GLY A 161 14.36 5.91 -5.29
N GLN A 162 13.36 5.46 -4.52
CA GLN A 162 13.09 5.93 -3.17
C GLN A 162 13.34 4.83 -2.13
N PRO A 163 13.68 5.17 -0.88
CA PRO A 163 13.68 4.18 0.19
C PRO A 163 12.23 3.72 0.47
N ASN A 164 12.07 2.43 0.74
CA ASN A 164 10.82 1.88 1.24
C ASN A 164 10.62 2.24 2.72
N ASN A 165 9.46 1.93 3.28
CA ASN A 165 9.20 2.09 4.72
C ASN A 165 8.96 0.74 5.38
N LEU A 166 9.51 0.58 6.59
CA LEU A 166 9.10 -0.42 7.55
C LEU A 166 8.62 0.29 8.82
N TYR A 167 7.43 -0.07 9.26
CA TYR A 167 6.73 0.48 10.40
C TYR A 167 6.49 -0.64 11.41
N ARG A 168 7.14 -0.56 12.57
CA ARG A 168 6.85 -1.46 13.68
C ARG A 168 5.54 -1.05 14.34
N ASN A 169 4.64 -1.99 14.56
CA ASN A 169 3.42 -1.81 15.34
C ASN A 169 3.78 -1.69 16.82
N ASN A 170 3.22 -0.71 17.52
CA ASN A 170 3.53 -0.48 18.94
C ASN A 170 2.54 -1.22 19.88
N GLY A 171 1.56 -1.96 19.33
CA GLY A 171 0.51 -2.65 20.10
C GLY A 171 -0.54 -1.73 20.71
N ASP A 172 -0.55 -0.44 20.34
CA ASP A 172 -1.47 0.59 20.83
C ASP A 172 -2.26 1.30 19.71
N GLY A 173 -2.26 0.70 18.52
CA GLY A 173 -2.86 1.26 17.31
C GLY A 173 -1.96 2.25 16.56
N THR A 174 -0.73 2.50 17.04
CA THR A 174 0.25 3.36 16.39
C THR A 174 1.48 2.61 15.91
N PHE A 175 2.22 3.23 14.98
CA PHE A 175 3.43 2.65 14.41
C PHE A 175 4.66 3.54 14.60
N THR A 176 5.81 2.89 14.75
CA THR A 176 7.13 3.53 14.71
C THR A 176 7.82 3.23 13.37
N ASN A 177 8.23 4.24 12.61
CA ASN A 177 9.03 4.02 11.41
C ASN A 177 10.46 3.58 11.78
N VAL A 178 10.75 2.29 11.61
CA VAL A 178 12.02 1.63 11.94
C VAL A 178 12.91 1.42 10.71
N THR A 179 12.52 1.91 9.53
CA THR A 179 13.23 1.76 8.24
C THR A 179 14.76 1.95 8.31
N LYS A 180 15.23 2.95 9.07
CA LYS A 180 16.67 3.22 9.22
C LYS A 180 17.34 2.25 10.18
N GLU A 181 16.67 1.94 11.28
CA GLU A 181 17.14 1.02 12.31
C GLU A 181 17.27 -0.39 11.75
N ALA A 182 16.27 -0.84 11.00
CA ALA A 182 16.27 -2.13 10.29
C ALA A 182 17.18 -2.17 9.04
N GLY A 183 17.88 -1.07 8.71
CA GLY A 183 18.84 -1.04 7.59
C GLY A 183 18.22 -0.92 6.18
N LEU A 184 16.89 -0.83 6.06
CA LEU A 184 16.18 -0.76 4.78
C LEU A 184 16.36 0.58 4.03
N TYR A 185 16.73 1.65 4.74
CA TYR A 185 16.78 3.01 4.16
C TYR A 185 17.85 3.23 3.07
N THR A 186 18.92 2.43 3.08
CA THR A 186 20.11 2.70 2.24
C THR A 186 19.95 2.25 0.80
N LEU A 187 19.18 1.19 0.57
CA LEU A 187 18.91 0.64 -0.75
C LEU A 187 17.69 1.33 -1.34
N LYS A 188 17.93 2.23 -2.29
CA LYS A 188 16.87 2.97 -3.00
C LYS A 188 16.45 2.20 -4.25
N GLY A 189 15.46 1.35 -4.07
CA GLY A 189 14.86 0.53 -5.11
C GLY A 189 13.86 1.30 -5.96
N LYS A 190 13.19 0.57 -6.84
CA LYS A 190 12.04 1.03 -7.63
C LYS A 190 10.91 0.06 -7.36
N GLY A 191 10.50 0.00 -6.10
CA GLY A 191 9.65 -1.07 -5.55
C GLY A 191 8.33 -1.21 -6.31
N MET A 192 7.96 -2.45 -6.65
CA MET A 192 6.67 -2.77 -7.27
C MET A 192 5.97 -4.03 -6.74
N GLY A 193 6.59 -4.75 -5.80
CA GLY A 193 6.00 -5.88 -5.12
C GLY A 193 6.97 -6.50 -4.13
N ALA A 194 6.47 -6.89 -2.96
CA ALA A 194 7.24 -7.56 -1.92
C ALA A 194 6.58 -8.87 -1.47
N ILE A 195 7.40 -9.76 -0.92
CA ILE A 195 6.95 -10.93 -0.17
C ILE A 195 7.73 -11.01 1.14
N ALA A 196 7.03 -11.36 2.22
CA ALA A 196 7.59 -11.67 3.52
C ALA A 196 7.56 -13.20 3.69
N VAL A 197 8.71 -13.81 4.00
CA VAL A 197 8.87 -15.25 4.16
C VAL A 197 10.14 -15.54 4.95
N ASP A 198 10.12 -16.55 5.82
CA ASP A 198 11.33 -17.12 6.41
C ASP A 198 12.14 -17.84 5.32
N PHE A 199 13.11 -17.15 4.71
CA PHE A 199 13.81 -17.63 3.52
C PHE A 199 14.93 -18.60 3.89
N ASP A 200 15.62 -18.37 5.00
CA ASP A 200 16.74 -19.21 5.44
C ASP A 200 16.41 -20.21 6.56
N ASN A 201 15.15 -20.23 7.02
CA ASN A 201 14.60 -21.14 8.03
C ASN A 201 15.18 -20.92 9.44
N ASP A 202 15.49 -19.67 9.79
CA ASP A 202 15.96 -19.31 11.14
C ASP A 202 14.82 -18.90 12.09
N GLY A 203 13.60 -18.70 11.56
CA GLY A 203 12.39 -18.36 12.29
C GLY A 203 12.09 -16.87 12.33
N ASP A 204 12.97 -16.01 11.81
CA ASP A 204 12.71 -14.59 11.61
C ASP A 204 12.20 -14.36 10.19
N ILE A 205 11.19 -13.50 10.02
CA ILE A 205 10.60 -13.26 8.71
C ILE A 205 11.52 -12.36 7.88
N ASP A 206 11.98 -12.87 6.74
CA ASP A 206 12.77 -12.11 5.75
C ASP A 206 11.87 -11.37 4.76
N LEU A 207 12.48 -10.41 4.06
CA LEU A 207 11.78 -9.58 3.08
C LEU A 207 12.47 -9.62 1.71
N TYR A 208 11.73 -10.01 0.68
CA TYR A 208 12.16 -9.88 -0.71
C TYR A 208 11.36 -8.81 -1.46
N VAL A 209 12.07 -7.80 -1.96
CA VAL A 209 11.53 -6.64 -2.69
C VAL A 209 11.87 -6.75 -4.16
N THR A 210 10.86 -6.67 -5.02
CA THR A 210 11.04 -6.58 -6.47
C THR A 210 11.13 -5.12 -6.92
N ASN A 211 12.01 -4.86 -7.89
CA ASN A 211 12.25 -3.51 -8.37
C ASN A 211 12.09 -3.42 -9.89
N ASP A 212 11.51 -2.32 -10.37
CA ASP A 212 11.41 -2.06 -11.80
C ASP A 212 12.77 -1.66 -12.38
N ARG A 213 13.23 -2.40 -13.40
CA ARG A 213 14.48 -2.15 -14.16
C ARG A 213 15.78 -2.12 -13.35
N VAL A 214 15.77 -2.50 -12.07
CA VAL A 214 16.98 -2.68 -11.22
C VAL A 214 16.87 -4.00 -10.45
N PRO A 215 17.96 -4.55 -9.88
CA PRO A 215 17.90 -5.82 -9.14
C PRO A 215 16.89 -5.79 -7.99
N GLY A 216 16.25 -6.93 -7.71
CA GLY A 216 15.50 -7.12 -6.48
C GLY A 216 16.42 -7.16 -5.25
N PHE A 217 15.89 -6.87 -4.08
CA PHE A 217 16.62 -6.86 -2.82
C PHE A 217 16.07 -7.93 -1.88
N LEU A 218 16.96 -8.74 -1.33
CA LEU A 218 16.65 -9.65 -0.23
C LEU A 218 17.24 -9.03 1.04
N TYR A 219 16.39 -8.81 2.04
CA TYR A 219 16.77 -8.40 3.38
C TYR A 219 16.65 -9.62 4.29
N LEU A 220 17.78 -10.05 4.84
CA LEU A 220 17.80 -11.12 5.83
C LEU A 220 17.59 -10.52 7.21
N ASN A 221 16.52 -10.94 7.88
CA ASN A 221 16.30 -10.64 9.28
C ASN A 221 17.22 -11.54 10.13
N ASN A 222 17.75 -11.04 11.23
CA ASN A 222 18.72 -11.79 12.06
C ASN A 222 18.49 -11.54 13.58
N GLY A 223 17.30 -11.05 13.94
CA GLY A 223 16.96 -10.58 15.29
C GLY A 223 17.39 -9.15 15.61
#